data_AF-A0A0W8GA77-F1
#
_entry.id   AF-A0A0W8GA77-F1
#
_cell.length_a   1.000
_cell.length_b   1.000
_cell.length_c   1.000
_cell.angle_alpha   90.00
_cell.angle_beta   90.00
_cell.angle_gamma   90.00
#
_symmetry.space_group_name_H-M   'P 1'
#
loop_
_entity.id
_entity.type
_entity.pdbx_description
1 polymer ?
#
loop_
_entity_poly.entity_id
_entity_poly.type
_entity_poly.pdbx_seq_one_letter_code
_entity_poly.pdbx_strand_id
1 'polypeptide(L)'
;MIGCLTVGRERFEKELARSRSLERFAVVIEASFEEIARGQYRSRMNPKSAVQTLVAWQIRYGTTFIFAGSRKAGEYLTFSILEKYLQEIEKRFKAAMTVGNKGAVSCHDSQES
;
A
#
# COMPACT_ATOMS: atom_id res chain seq x y z
N MET A 1 9.56 4.62 -12.32
CA MET A 1 10.05 3.92 -11.11
C MET A 1 11.58 3.97 -10.95
N ILE A 2 12.40 3.37 -11.83
CA ILE A 2 13.86 3.26 -11.58
C ILE A 2 14.59 4.63 -11.50
N GLY A 3 14.09 5.68 -12.17
CA GLY A 3 14.64 7.04 -12.01
C GLY A 3 14.52 7.61 -10.58
N CYS A 4 13.55 7.13 -9.79
CA CYS A 4 13.43 7.45 -8.37
C CYS A 4 14.49 6.71 -7.53
N LEU A 5 15.10 5.63 -8.02
CA LEU A 5 16.17 4.90 -7.32
C LEU A 5 17.54 5.58 -7.49
N THR A 6 17.69 6.48 -8.46
CA THR A 6 18.96 7.14 -8.78
C THR A 6 18.96 8.59 -8.33
N VAL A 7 18.37 9.51 -9.10
CA VAL A 7 18.42 10.96 -8.83
C VAL A 7 17.33 11.39 -7.86
N GLY A 8 16.17 10.71 -7.89
CA GLY A 8 15.02 11.03 -7.03
C GLY A 8 15.01 10.32 -5.67
N ARG A 9 16.10 9.66 -5.27
CA ARG A 9 16.12 8.70 -4.16
C ARG A 9 15.70 9.31 -2.84
N GLU A 10 16.34 10.41 -2.43
CA GLU A 10 16.06 11.05 -1.15
C GLU A 10 14.62 11.57 -1.06
N ARG A 11 14.10 12.14 -2.16
CA ARG A 11 12.72 12.60 -2.24
C ARG A 11 11.76 11.41 -2.05
N PHE A 12 12.02 10.30 -2.73
CA PHE A 12 11.17 9.12 -2.63
C PHE A 12 11.22 8.49 -1.23
N GLU A 13 12.41 8.39 -0.62
CA GLU A 13 12.54 7.91 0.76
C GLU A 13 11.77 8.78 1.77
N LYS A 14 11.69 10.10 1.56
CA LYS A 14 10.84 10.98 2.37
C LYS A 14 9.35 10.68 2.21
N GLU A 15 8.88 10.36 1.00
CA GLU A 15 7.48 9.95 0.80
C GLU A 15 7.19 8.58 1.42
N LEU A 16 8.11 7.63 1.33
CA LEU A 16 8.01 6.33 2.03
C LEU A 16 8.03 6.50 3.56
N ALA A 17 8.79 7.45 4.09
CA ALA A 17 8.78 7.74 5.52
C ALA A 17 7.43 8.33 5.95
N ARG A 18 6.85 9.24 5.15
CA ARG A 18 5.53 9.84 5.41
C ARG A 18 4.40 8.83 5.29
N SER A 19 4.53 7.81 4.44
CA SER A 19 3.47 6.82 4.26
C SER A 19 3.19 5.97 5.49
N ARG A 20 4.13 5.92 6.45
CA ARG A 20 3.95 5.20 7.73
C ARG A 20 2.78 5.72 8.58
N SER A 21 2.32 6.96 8.35
CA SER A 21 1.14 7.51 9.03
C SER A 21 -0.17 7.20 8.30
N LEU A 22 -0.12 6.58 7.12
CA LEU A 22 -1.29 6.18 6.36
C LEU A 22 -1.68 4.76 6.75
N GLU A 23 -2.97 4.52 6.94
CA GLU A 23 -3.48 3.17 7.20
C GLU A 23 -3.22 2.24 6.02
N ARG A 24 -3.31 2.76 4.78
CA ARG A 24 -2.99 1.99 3.58
C ARG A 24 -2.13 2.80 2.61
N PHE A 25 -1.01 2.22 2.22
CA PHE A 25 -0.10 2.75 1.20
C PHE A 25 0.53 1.62 0.40
N ALA A 26 0.61 1.79 -0.91
CA ALA A 26 1.26 0.86 -1.81
C ALA A 26 1.86 1.60 -3.00
N VAL A 27 2.96 1.08 -3.53
CA VAL A 27 3.59 1.56 -4.76
C VAL A 27 3.30 0.55 -5.86
N VAL A 28 2.51 0.96 -6.85
CA VAL A 28 2.20 0.15 -8.03
C VAL A 28 3.23 0.41 -9.13
N ILE A 29 3.79 -0.65 -9.68
CA ILE A 29 4.88 -0.63 -10.65
C ILE A 29 4.36 -1.23 -11.96
N GLU A 30 4.38 -0.46 -13.05
CA GLU A 30 4.01 -0.92 -14.40
C GLU A 30 5.09 -1.79 -15.06
N ALA A 31 5.63 -2.75 -14.31
CA ALA A 31 6.59 -3.74 -14.78
C ALA A 31 6.47 -4.97 -13.87
N SER A 32 6.87 -6.13 -14.39
CA SER A 32 7.00 -7.35 -13.63
C SER A 32 8.27 -7.31 -12.78
N PHE A 33 8.30 -8.14 -11.74
CA PHE A 33 9.51 -8.32 -10.95
C PHE A 33 10.66 -8.89 -11.82
N GLU A 34 10.34 -9.78 -12.76
CA GLU A 34 11.31 -10.43 -13.65
C GLU A 34 11.98 -9.42 -14.59
N GLU A 35 11.22 -8.49 -15.18
CA GLU A 35 11.76 -7.39 -16.00
C GLU A 35 12.77 -6.56 -15.19
N ILE A 36 12.47 -6.25 -13.94
CA ILE A 36 13.37 -5.48 -13.07
C ILE A 36 14.60 -6.31 -12.70
N ALA A 37 14.43 -7.58 -12.34
CA ALA A 37 15.54 -8.46 -11.98
C ALA A 37 16.50 -8.69 -13.16
N ARG A 38 16.00 -8.66 -14.40
CA ARG A 38 16.79 -8.75 -15.63
C ARG A 38 17.36 -7.42 -16.13
N GLY A 39 17.01 -6.29 -15.50
CA GLY A 39 17.47 -4.98 -15.94
C GLY A 39 16.76 -4.44 -17.18
N GLN A 40 15.56 -4.91 -17.48
CA GLN A 40 14.76 -4.49 -18.63
C GLN A 40 14.09 -3.13 -18.36
N TYR A 41 14.90 -2.08 -18.23
CA TYR A 41 14.45 -0.71 -17.99
C TYR A 41 15.46 0.32 -18.53
N ARG A 42 15.04 1.59 -18.61
CA ARG A 42 15.85 2.66 -19.25
C ARG A 42 17.09 3.11 -18.46
N SER A 43 17.11 2.91 -17.15
CA SER A 43 18.22 3.35 -16.28
C SER A 43 19.44 2.43 -16.38
N ARG A 44 20.64 2.98 -16.12
CA ARG A 44 21.89 2.22 -16.02
C ARG A 44 22.13 1.59 -14.63
N MET A 45 21.17 1.71 -13.71
CA MET A 45 21.27 1.10 -12.39
C MET A 45 21.43 -0.42 -12.51
N ASN A 46 22.36 -0.99 -11.74
CA ASN A 46 22.53 -2.43 -11.65
C ASN A 46 21.21 -3.11 -11.17
N PRO A 47 20.71 -4.15 -11.87
CA PRO A 47 19.46 -4.84 -11.52
C PRO A 47 19.44 -5.41 -10.11
N LYS A 48 20.57 -5.98 -9.66
CA LYS A 48 20.72 -6.48 -8.29
C LYS A 48 20.55 -5.33 -7.29
N SER A 49 21.16 -4.18 -7.54
CA SER A 49 21.02 -3.01 -6.66
C SER A 49 19.59 -2.48 -6.63
N ALA A 50 18.88 -2.50 -7.76
CA ALA A 50 17.47 -2.10 -7.82
C ALA A 50 16.59 -3.01 -6.96
N VAL A 51 16.72 -4.34 -7.13
CA VAL A 51 15.97 -5.32 -6.33
C VAL A 51 16.30 -5.20 -4.84
N GLN A 52 17.57 -5.12 -4.47
CA GLN A 52 17.98 -4.98 -3.07
C GLN A 52 17.47 -3.68 -2.44
N THR A 53 17.41 -2.58 -3.20
CA THR A 53 16.83 -1.33 -2.71
C THR A 53 15.34 -1.49 -2.44
N LEU A 54 14.60 -2.18 -3.32
CA LEU A 54 13.17 -2.43 -3.11
C LEU A 54 12.90 -3.28 -1.88
N VAL A 55 13.67 -4.35 -1.69
CA VAL A 55 13.55 -5.20 -0.50
C VAL A 55 13.90 -4.39 0.76
N ALA A 56 14.98 -3.62 0.74
CA ALA A 56 15.36 -2.78 1.88
C ALA A 56 14.27 -1.77 2.25
N TRP A 57 13.63 -1.14 1.26
CA TRP A 57 12.54 -0.20 1.49
C TRP A 57 11.26 -0.87 2.01
N GLN A 58 10.92 -2.07 1.53
CA GLN A 58 9.81 -2.86 2.09
C GLN A 58 10.00 -3.08 3.59
N ILE A 59 11.19 -3.52 3.99
CA ILE A 59 11.50 -3.82 5.39
C ILE A 59 11.59 -2.53 6.22
N ARG A 60 12.27 -1.49 5.71
CA ARG A 60 12.50 -0.25 6.46
C ARG A 60 11.24 0.58 6.68
N TYR A 61 10.37 0.65 5.68
CA TYR A 61 9.19 1.53 5.70
C TYR A 61 7.86 0.78 5.78
N GLY A 62 7.86 -0.56 5.76
CA GLY A 62 6.63 -1.36 5.72
C GLY A 62 5.82 -1.16 4.44
N THR A 63 6.43 -0.62 3.39
CA THR A 63 5.73 -0.29 2.15
C THR A 63 5.52 -1.53 1.29
N THR A 64 4.30 -1.73 0.77
CA THR A 64 4.02 -2.77 -0.23
C THR A 64 4.38 -2.28 -1.64
N PHE A 65 5.18 -3.04 -2.39
CA PHE A 65 5.39 -2.82 -3.83
C PHE A 65 4.64 -3.88 -4.64
N ILE A 66 3.88 -3.43 -5.63
CA ILE A 66 3.01 -4.28 -6.45
C ILE A 66 3.48 -4.20 -7.89
N PHE A 67 3.90 -5.34 -8.44
CA PHE A 67 4.41 -5.45 -9.81
C PHE A 67 3.26 -5.80 -10.76
N ALA A 68 2.73 -4.80 -11.45
CA ALA A 68 1.57 -4.92 -12.32
C ALA A 68 1.90 -5.46 -13.72
N GLY A 69 3.16 -5.39 -14.16
CA GLY A 69 3.58 -5.86 -15.49
C GLY A 69 3.21 -4.94 -16.66
N SER A 70 2.04 -4.29 -16.63
CA SER A 70 1.60 -3.39 -17.70
C SER A 70 0.82 -2.21 -17.18
N ARG A 71 0.69 -1.16 -18.00
CA ARG A 71 -0.14 0.01 -17.70
C ARG A 71 -1.60 -0.34 -17.42
N LYS A 72 -2.20 -1.21 -18.26
CA LYS A 72 -3.60 -1.64 -18.08
C LYS A 72 -3.81 -2.39 -16.76
N ALA A 73 -2.90 -3.28 -16.42
CA ALA A 73 -2.94 -3.99 -15.14
C ALA A 73 -2.67 -3.04 -13.95
N GLY A 74 -1.80 -2.04 -14.13
CA GLY A 74 -1.51 -1.04 -13.11
C GLY A 74 -2.73 -0.20 -12.77
N GLU A 75 -3.46 0.26 -13.78
CA GLU A 75 -4.75 0.96 -13.62
C GLU A 75 -5.75 0.10 -12.86
N TYR A 76 -5.97 -1.14 -13.33
CA TYR A 76 -6.89 -2.09 -12.70
C TYR A 76 -6.54 -2.34 -11.22
N LEU A 77 -5.28 -2.67 -10.93
CA LEU A 77 -4.82 -2.93 -9.57
C LEU A 77 -4.98 -1.71 -8.68
N THR A 78 -4.63 -0.52 -9.18
CA THR A 78 -4.76 0.74 -8.42
C THR A 78 -6.22 0.98 -8.04
N PHE A 79 -7.13 0.87 -9.02
CA PHE A 79 -8.57 1.00 -8.76
C PHE A 79 -9.05 -0.04 -7.74
N SER A 80 -8.74 -1.32 -7.95
CA SER A 80 -9.18 -2.39 -7.05
C SER A 80 -8.66 -2.23 -5.62
N ILE A 81 -7.41 -1.78 -5.43
CA ILE A 81 -6.85 -1.57 -4.09
C ILE A 81 -7.64 -0.50 -3.34
N LEU A 82 -7.92 0.62 -3.99
CA LEU A 82 -8.63 1.74 -3.38
C LEU A 82 -10.10 1.39 -3.12
N GLU A 83 -10.76 0.76 -4.08
CA GLU A 83 -12.14 0.29 -3.95
C GLU A 83 -12.27 -0.69 -2.77
N LYS A 84 -11.41 -1.71 -2.70
CA LYS A 84 -11.45 -2.70 -1.63
C LYS A 84 -11.12 -2.10 -0.28
N TYR A 85 -10.19 -1.15 -0.23
CA TYR A 85 -9.88 -0.43 1.00
C TYR A 85 -11.10 0.31 1.54
N LEU A 86 -11.84 1.03 0.68
CA LEU A 86 -13.09 1.70 1.06
C LEU A 86 -14.14 0.70 1.56
N GLN A 87 -14.35 -0.40 0.82
CA GLN A 87 -15.29 -1.46 1.22
C GLN A 87 -14.96 -2.04 2.62
N GLU A 88 -13.67 -2.21 2.93
CA GLU A 88 -13.25 -2.68 4.26
C GLU A 88 -13.45 -1.64 5.36
N ILE A 89 -13.25 -0.34 5.07
CA ILE A 89 -13.59 0.74 6.02
C ILE A 89 -15.10 0.72 6.32
N GLU A 90 -15.94 0.62 5.29
CA GLU A 90 -17.40 0.60 5.46
C GLU A 90 -17.86 -0.58 6.31
N LYS A 91 -17.27 -1.78 6.10
CA LYS A 91 -17.57 -2.97 6.91
C LYS A 91 -17.20 -2.76 8.37
N ARG A 92 -16.00 -2.24 8.64
CA ARG A 92 -15.53 -1.95 10.00
C ARG A 92 -16.40 -0.92 10.70
N PHE A 93 -16.81 0.13 9.98
CA PHE A 93 -17.74 1.14 10.50
C PHE A 93 -19.11 0.55 10.86
N LYS A 94 -19.71 -0.23 9.96
CA LYS A 94 -20.99 -0.91 10.22
C LYS A 94 -20.90 -1.86 11.43
N ALA A 95 -19.80 -2.61 11.54
CA ALA A 95 -19.57 -3.49 12.68
C ALA A 95 -19.48 -2.70 14.00
N ALA A 96 -18.73 -1.61 14.02
CA ALA A 96 -18.60 -0.74 15.19
C ALA A 96 -19.96 -0.13 15.62
N MET A 97 -20.75 0.36 14.66
CA MET A 97 -22.10 0.89 14.92
C MET A 97 -23.04 -0.17 15.52
N THR A 98 -22.95 -1.41 15.03
CA THR A 98 -23.77 -2.52 15.53
C THR A 98 -23.42 -2.87 16.97
N VAL A 99 -22.12 -2.91 17.31
CA VAL A 99 -21.65 -3.17 18.67
C VAL A 99 -22.05 -2.04 19.62
N GLY A 100 -21.87 -0.78 19.21
CA GLY A 100 -22.27 0.40 20.00
C GLY A 100 -23.76 0.41 20.31
N ASN A 101 -24.61 0.06 19.34
CA ASN A 101 -26.05 -0.05 19.55
C ASN A 101 -26.42 -1.15 20.56
N LYS A 102 -25.77 -2.33 20.47
CA LYS A 102 -25.99 -3.41 21.45
C LYS A 102 -25.54 -3.04 22.85
N GLY A 103 -24.42 -2.34 22.99
CA GLY A 103 -23.93 -1.85 24.27
C GLY A 103 -24.88 -0.83 24.91
N ALA A 104 -25.40 0.11 24.12
CA ALA A 104 -26.36 1.12 24.61
C ALA A 104 -27.67 0.49 25.10
N VAL A 105 -28.19 -0.54 24.41
CA VAL A 105 -29.38 -1.29 24.85
C VAL A 105 -29.14 -1.99 26.19
N SER A 106 -28.00 -2.67 26.36
CA SER A 106 -27.69 -3.40 27.61
C SER A 106 -27.52 -2.52 28.85
N CYS A 107 -27.06 -1.27 28.67
CA CYS A 107 -26.96 -0.30 29.77
C CYS A 107 -28.32 0.25 30.19
N HIS A 108 -29.32 0.26 29.31
CA HIS A 108 -30.66 0.73 29.63
C HIS A 108 -31.45 -0.32 30.44
N ASP A 109 -31.32 -1.60 30.08
CA ASP A 109 -31.97 -2.71 30.79
C ASP A 109 -31.46 -2.90 32.23
N SER A 110 -30.26 -2.39 32.54
CA SER A 110 -29.65 -2.49 33.88
C SER A 110 -30.10 -1.41 34.88
N GLN A 111 -30.90 -0.43 34.45
CA GLN A 111 -31.41 0.66 35.30
C GLN A 111 -32.90 0.51 35.67
N GLU A 112 -33.57 -0.55 35.18
CA GLU A 112 -34.99 -0.84 35.46
C GLU A 112 -35.22 -2.11 36.29
N SER A 113 -34.16 -2.69 36.87
CA SER A 113 -34.21 -3.85 37.79
C SER A 113 -34.04 -3.47 39.26
#